data_AF-A0A2G6GQT2-F1
#
_entry.id   AF-A0A2G6GQT2-F1
#
_cell.length_a   1.000
_cell.length_b   1.000
_cell.length_c   1.000
_cell.angle_alpha   90.00
_cell.angle_beta   90.00
_cell.angle_gamma   90.00
#
_symmetry.space_group_name_H-M   'P 1'
#
loop_
_entity.id
_entity.type
_entity.pdbx_description
1 polymer ?
#
loop_
_entity_poly.entity_id
_entity_poly.type
_entity_poly.pdbx_seq_one_letter_code
_entity_poly.pdbx_strand_id
1 'polypeptide(L)'
;MSYAQPWTELLPTDKKSQDLTLYDYKAAFDAYWAPFDVDKGYYWQDGEKKKAGGWKQFLRWYHDMESQVDPSTGAFPKEDVSIVWLFTPPITIPIG
;
A
#
# COMPACT_ATOMS: atom_id res chain seq x y z
N MET A 1 2.57 20.41 0.78
CA MET A 1 2.89 19.55 1.93
C MET A 1 2.19 18.23 1.71
N SER A 2 2.94 17.15 1.52
CA SER A 2 2.36 15.80 1.43
C SER A 2 1.91 15.42 2.84
N TYR A 3 0.60 15.38 3.09
CA TYR A 3 0.09 14.88 4.36
C TYR A 3 0.22 13.36 4.32
N ALA A 4 1.35 12.84 4.83
CA ALA A 4 1.48 11.42 5.11
C ALA A 4 0.29 11.01 6.01
N GLN A 5 -0.35 9.89 5.69
CA GLN A 5 -1.50 9.46 6.47
C GLN A 5 -1.01 9.04 7.87
N PRO A 6 -1.54 9.58 8.97
CA PRO A 6 -0.96 9.41 10.31
C PRO A 6 -0.89 7.94 10.78
N TRP A 7 -1.73 7.07 10.21
CA TRP A 7 -1.71 5.64 10.50
C TRP A 7 -0.44 4.92 10.02
N THR A 8 0.35 5.50 9.09
CA THR A 8 1.58 4.86 8.60
C THR A 8 2.66 4.75 9.69
N GLU A 9 2.56 5.54 10.75
CA GLU A 9 3.46 5.45 11.91
C GLU A 9 3.26 4.17 12.73
N LEU A 10 2.11 3.49 12.57
CA LEU A 10 1.80 2.21 13.23
C LEU A 10 2.28 0.99 12.44
N LEU A 11 2.95 1.19 11.29
CA LEU A 11 3.51 0.08 10.53
C LEU A 11 4.68 -0.56 11.29
N PRO A 12 4.83 -1.89 11.20
CA PRO A 12 5.92 -2.58 11.88
C PRO A 12 7.27 -2.12 11.33
N THR A 13 8.04 -1.44 12.18
CA THR A 13 9.39 -0.95 11.87
C THR A 13 10.44 -2.05 11.83
N ASP A 14 10.15 -3.21 12.44
CA ASP A 14 11.03 -4.38 12.43
C ASP A 14 11.09 -5.08 11.06
N LYS A 15 10.12 -4.81 10.18
CA LYS A 15 10.06 -5.35 8.82
C LYS A 15 10.61 -4.34 7.82
N LYS A 16 11.35 -4.81 6.81
CA LYS A 16 11.71 -3.96 5.68
C LYS A 16 10.45 -3.60 4.91
N SER A 17 10.40 -2.42 4.29
CA SER A 17 9.24 -1.96 3.51
C SER A 17 8.81 -2.94 2.42
N GLN A 18 9.74 -3.76 1.92
CA GLN A 18 9.51 -4.79 0.89
C GLN A 18 8.87 -6.08 1.43
N ASP A 19 8.92 -6.30 2.74
CA ASP A 19 8.35 -7.47 3.41
C ASP A 19 6.99 -7.15 4.07
N LEU A 20 6.51 -5.91 3.92
CA LEU A 20 5.18 -5.51 4.39
C LEU A 20 4.12 -6.17 3.51
N THR A 21 3.14 -6.80 4.16
CA THR A 21 1.99 -7.42 3.51
C THR A 21 0.79 -6.48 3.51
N LEU A 22 -0.18 -6.71 2.64
CA LEU A 22 -1.45 -6.00 2.63
C LEU A 22 -2.16 -6.06 4.00
N TYR A 23 -1.98 -7.16 4.73
CA TYR A 23 -2.52 -7.33 6.07
C TYR A 23 -1.81 -6.48 7.12
N ASP A 24 -0.49 -6.27 7.01
CA ASP A 24 0.24 -5.35 7.89
C ASP A 24 -0.29 -3.92 7.73
N TYR A 25 -0.54 -3.49 6.48
CA TYR A 25 -1.14 -2.19 6.20
C TYR A 25 -2.56 -2.06 6.78
N LYS A 26 -3.40 -3.08 6.61
CA LYS A 26 -4.75 -3.08 7.18
C LYS A 26 -4.73 -3.08 8.71
N ALA A 27 -3.85 -3.85 9.34
CA ALA A 27 -3.74 -3.89 10.78
C ALA A 27 -3.35 -2.52 11.36
N ALA A 28 -2.36 -1.84 10.77
CA ALA A 28 -1.95 -0.50 11.18
C ALA A 28 -3.09 0.52 10.98
N PHE A 29 -3.79 0.44 9.85
CA PHE A 29 -4.93 1.31 9.56
C PHE A 29 -6.09 1.09 10.55
N ASP A 30 -6.48 -0.16 10.79
CA ASP A 30 -7.55 -0.51 11.72
C ASP A 30 -7.19 -0.08 13.14
N ALA A 31 -5.94 -0.28 13.57
CA ALA A 31 -5.48 0.13 14.90
C ALA A 31 -5.57 1.65 15.10
N TYR A 32 -5.24 2.44 14.08
CA TYR A 32 -5.38 3.90 14.13
C TYR A 32 -6.84 4.34 14.25
N TRP A 33 -7.75 3.70 13.51
CA TRP A 33 -9.16 4.10 13.47
C TRP A 33 -10.06 3.43 14.51
N ALA A 34 -9.61 2.33 15.14
CA ALA A 34 -10.33 1.61 16.19
C ALA A 34 -10.90 2.49 17.31
N PRO A 35 -10.16 3.46 17.89
CA PRO A 35 -10.71 4.29 18.97
C PRO A 35 -11.74 5.32 18.49
N PHE A 36 -11.80 5.61 17.18
CA PHE A 36 -12.67 6.63 16.61
C PHE A 36 -14.02 6.09 16.13
N ASP A 37 -14.21 4.76 16.11
CA ASP A 37 -15.42 4.09 15.62
C ASP A 37 -15.94 4.69 14.29
N VAL A 38 -15.04 4.71 13.29
CA VAL A 38 -15.31 5.36 12.01
C VAL A 38 -16.42 4.61 11.26
N ASP A 39 -17.58 5.22 11.12
CA ASP A 39 -18.66 4.73 10.27
C ASP A 39 -18.75 5.53 8.96
N LYS A 40 -18.74 4.81 7.82
CA LYS A 40 -18.88 5.37 6.47
C LYS A 40 -17.94 6.55 6.16
N GLY A 41 -16.75 6.56 6.77
CA GLY A 41 -15.74 7.61 6.62
C GLY A 41 -15.97 8.86 7.46
N TYR A 42 -16.75 8.76 8.53
CA TYR A 42 -16.95 9.81 9.53
C TYR A 42 -16.78 9.23 10.93
N TYR A 43 -16.31 10.05 11.86
CA TYR A 43 -16.21 9.70 13.27
C TYR A 43 -16.71 10.85 14.13
N TRP A 44 -17.01 10.56 15.39
CA TRP A 44 -17.39 11.56 16.37
C TRP A 44 -16.20 11.84 17.28
N GLN A 45 -15.87 13.11 17.43
CA GLN A 45 -14.84 13.57 18.37
C GLN A 45 -15.42 14.74 19.15
N ASP A 46 -15.51 14.61 20.48
CA ASP A 46 -16.02 15.65 21.38
C ASP A 46 -17.41 16.18 21.01
N GLY A 47 -18.28 15.31 20.47
CA GLY A 47 -19.63 15.68 20.03
C GLY A 47 -19.69 16.33 18.63
N GLU A 48 -18.55 16.51 17.96
CA GLU A 48 -18.48 16.99 16.58
C GLU A 48 -18.26 15.84 15.58
N LYS A 49 -19.05 15.85 14.50
CA LYS A 49 -18.87 14.89 13.40
C LYS A 49 -17.71 15.33 12.51
N LYS A 50 -16.61 14.59 12.56
CA LYS A 50 -15.42 14.82 11.73
C LYS A 50 -15.32 13.82 10.60
N LYS A 51 -14.76 14.27 9.47
CA LYS A 51 -14.52 13.42 8.30
C LYS A 51 -13.21 12.67 8.49
N ALA A 52 -13.25 11.35 8.33
CA ALA A 52 -12.05 10.52 8.31
C ALA A 52 -11.31 10.72 6.97
N GLY A 53 -10.37 11.65 6.95
CA GLY A 53 -9.54 11.95 5.78
C GLY A 53 -8.79 10.70 5.33
N GLY A 54 -8.95 10.32 4.05
CA GLY A 54 -8.25 9.17 3.47
C GLY A 54 -8.84 7.79 3.80
N TRP A 55 -9.82 7.67 4.70
CA TRP A 55 -10.37 6.36 5.11
C TRP A 55 -11.00 5.59 3.95
N LYS A 56 -11.85 6.27 3.17
CA LYS A 56 -12.47 5.67 1.97
C LYS A 56 -11.47 5.34 0.87
N GLN A 57 -10.40 6.15 0.75
CA GLN A 57 -9.37 5.93 -0.26
C GLN A 57 -8.55 4.69 0.07
N PHE A 58 -8.18 4.52 1.35
CA PHE A 58 -7.50 3.33 1.82
C PHE A 58 -8.34 2.08 1.61
N LEU A 59 -9.62 2.07 2.01
CA LEU A 59 -10.49 0.90 1.79
C LEU A 59 -10.65 0.55 0.30
N ARG A 60 -10.77 1.56 -0.56
CA ARG A 60 -10.83 1.34 -2.01
C ARG A 60 -9.55 0.70 -2.53
N TRP A 61 -8.39 1.21 -2.11
CA TRP A 61 -7.09 0.63 -2.46
C TRP A 61 -6.94 -0.79 -1.89
N TYR A 62 -7.33 -1.02 -0.64
CA TYR A 62 -7.26 -2.32 0.01
C TYR A 62 -8.07 -3.37 -0.77
N HIS A 63 -9.32 -3.06 -1.13
CA HIS A 63 -10.15 -3.96 -1.94
C HIS A 63 -9.58 -4.22 -3.34
N ASP A 64 -8.97 -3.22 -3.97
CA ASP A 64 -8.30 -3.40 -5.27
C ASP A 64 -7.10 -4.35 -5.15
N MET A 65 -6.31 -4.18 -4.08
CA MET A 65 -5.15 -5.00 -3.77
C MET A 65 -5.50 -6.43 -3.34
N GLU A 66 -6.66 -6.67 -2.71
CA GLU A 66 -7.09 -8.02 -2.30
C GLU A 66 -7.05 -9.03 -3.47
N SER A 67 -7.30 -8.57 -4.69
CA SER A 67 -7.23 -9.40 -5.92
C SER A 67 -5.82 -9.58 -6.48
N GLN A 68 -4.86 -8.78 -6.04
CA GLN A 68 -3.50 -8.70 -6.57
C GLN A 68 -2.46 -9.33 -5.64
N VAL A 69 -2.79 -9.50 -4.35
CA VAL A 69 -1.93 -10.15 -3.37
C VAL A 69 -2.27 -11.62 -3.20
N ASP A 70 -1.34 -12.37 -2.62
CA ASP A 70 -1.59 -13.75 -2.23
C ASP A 70 -2.71 -13.80 -1.16
N PRO A 71 -3.83 -14.51 -1.36
CA PRO A 71 -4.98 -14.50 -0.46
C PRO A 71 -4.73 -15.23 0.88
N SER A 72 -3.64 -16.01 0.99
CA SER A 72 -3.27 -16.71 2.22
C SER A 72 -2.28 -15.89 3.06
N THR A 73 -1.40 -15.12 2.42
CA THR A 73 -0.30 -14.42 3.09
C THR A 73 -0.38 -12.89 3.00
N GLY A 74 -1.19 -12.35 2.10
CA GLY A 74 -1.28 -10.91 1.82
C GLY A 74 0.01 -10.34 1.21
N ALA A 75 0.94 -11.19 0.79
CA ALA A 75 2.20 -10.77 0.22
C ALA A 75 1.99 -10.16 -1.17
N PHE A 76 2.66 -9.04 -1.42
CA PHE A 76 2.66 -8.43 -2.75
C PHE A 76 3.45 -9.30 -3.73
N PRO A 77 3.03 -9.33 -5.01
CA PRO A 77 3.77 -10.03 -6.05
C PRO A 77 5.17 -9.41 -6.15
N LYS A 78 6.20 -10.22 -5.94
CA LYS A 78 7.59 -9.82 -6.18
C LYS A 78 7.79 -9.83 -7.68
N GLU A 79 7.66 -8.68 -8.32
CA GLU A 79 8.10 -8.54 -9.71
C GLU A 79 9.63 -8.65 -9.74
N ASP A 80 10.14 -9.81 -10.14
CA ASP A 80 11.52 -9.90 -10.62
C ASP A 80 11.57 -9.13 -11.93
N VAL A 81 12.08 -7.90 -11.89
CA VAL A 81 12.45 -7.12 -13.08
C VAL A 81 13.67 -7.78 -13.72
N SER A 82 13.48 -8.98 -14.27
CA SER A 82 14.46 -9.65 -15.11
C SER A 82 14.41 -8.99 -16.46
N ILE A 83 15.24 -7.95 -16.59
CA ILE A 83 15.49 -7.18 -17.79
C ILE A 83 15.85 -8.12 -18.95
N VAL A 84 14.89 -8.41 -19.84
CA VAL A 84 15.18 -9.01 -21.15
C VAL A 84 15.38 -7.87 -22.15
N TRP A 85 16.55 -7.22 -22.09
CA TRP A 85 17.09 -6.43 -23.21
C TRP A 85 17.94 -7.32 -24.12
N LEU A 86 17.38 -8.43 -24.62
CA LEU A 86 18.10 -9.36 -25.53
C LEU A 86 17.73 -9.20 -27.01
N PHE A 87 17.26 -8.04 -27.44
CA PHE A 87 16.94 -7.78 -28.85
C PHE A 87 17.56 -6.50 -29.43
N THR A 88 18.75 -6.11 -28.98
CA THR A 88 19.61 -5.23 -29.78
C THR A 88 20.71 -6.08 -30.45
N PRO A 89 20.58 -6.47 -31.72
CA PRO A 89 21.71 -7.07 -32.43
C PRO A 89 22.86 -6.05 -32.50
N PRO A 90 24.12 -6.47 -32.32
CA PRO A 90 25.25 -5.56 -32.49
C PRO A 90 25.27 -5.09 -33.95
N ILE A 91 25.25 -3.77 -34.14
CA ILE A 91 25.47 -3.16 -35.46
C ILE A 91 26.91 -3.45 -35.86
N THR A 92 27.13 -4.40 -36.77
CA THR A 92 28.42 -4.57 -37.43
C THR A 92 28.60 -3.42 -38.41
N ILE A 93 29.45 -2.45 -38.08
CA ILE A 93 29.88 -1.41 -39.02
C ILE A 93 30.94 -2.04 -39.95
N PRO A 94 30.71 -2.18 -41.26
CA PRO A 94 31.77 -2.59 -42.17
C PRO A 94 32.76 -1.42 -42.33
N ILE A 95 34.00 -1.66 -41.94
CA ILE A 95 35.12 -0.79 -42.31
C ILE A 95 35.60 -1.33 -43.67
N GLY A 96 35.29 -0.62 -44.75
CA GLY A 96 35.68 -0.94 -46.12
C GLY A 96 35.53 0.28 -47.01
#